data_AF-A8RJX2-F1
#
_entry.id   AF-A8RJX2-F1
#
_cell.length_a   1.000
_cell.length_b   1.000
_cell.length_c   1.000
_cell.angle_alpha   90.00
_cell.angle_beta   90.00
_cell.angle_gamma   90.00
#
_symmetry.space_group_name_H-M   'P 1'
#
loop_
_entity.id
_entity.type
_entity.pdbx_description
1 polymer ?
#
loop_
_entity_poly.entity_id
_entity_poly.type
_entity_poly.pdbx_seq_one_letter_code
_entity_poly.pdbx_strand_id
1 'polypeptide(L)'
;MGKILQQLYRGDLCPAENTIRGNAEYDALTRQSMDDFNRFTDKLDRDMKEEFDLLMEHYLELTFIEKTQCFTDGFRIGAGVMCEVFYENAAERN
;
A
#
# COMPACT_ATOMS: atom_id res chain seq x y z
N MET A 1 8.47 12.76 22.09
CA MET A 1 8.32 11.55 21.26
C MET A 1 7.25 10.68 21.90
N GLY A 2 6.08 10.53 21.28
CA GLY A 2 5.02 9.65 21.80
C GLY A 2 5.41 8.19 21.61
N LYS A 3 4.88 7.27 22.41
CA LYS A 3 5.07 5.84 22.17
C LYS A 3 4.39 5.48 20.85
N ILE A 4 5.02 4.65 20.02
CA ILE A 4 4.54 4.27 18.68
C ILE A 4 3.07 3.76 18.68
N LEU A 5 2.68 3.01 19.71
CA LEU A 5 1.31 2.50 19.89
C LEU A 5 0.28 3.62 20.11
N GLN A 6 0.67 4.69 20.81
CA GLN A 6 -0.22 5.84 21.03
C GLN A 6 -0.39 6.65 19.74
N GLN A 7 0.67 6.77 18.94
CA GLN A 7 0.62 7.42 17.63
C GLN A 7 -0.27 6.63 16.66
N LEU A 8 -0.15 5.30 16.64
CA LEU A 8 -1.04 4.41 15.89
C LEU A 8 -2.51 4.55 16.34
N TYR A 9 -2.78 4.51 17.66
CA TYR A 9 -4.15 4.63 18.19
C TYR A 9 -4.81 5.97 17.83
N ARG A 10 -4.04 7.06 17.81
CA ARG A 10 -4.52 8.41 17.46
C ARG A 10 -4.67 8.63 15.96
N GLY A 11 -4.14 7.73 15.13
CA GLY A 11 -4.05 7.92 13.68
C GLY A 11 -2.88 8.82 13.24
N ASP A 12 -1.99 9.23 14.15
CA ASP A 12 -0.81 10.04 13.83
C ASP A 12 0.18 9.27 12.92
N LEU A 13 0.16 7.93 12.98
CA LEU A 13 0.93 7.05 12.12
C LEU A 13 -0.01 6.28 11.19
N CYS A 14 -0.20 6.79 9.97
CA CYS A 14 -0.97 6.13 8.92
C CYS A 14 -0.11 5.90 7.66
N PRO A 15 0.66 4.78 7.59
CA PRO A 15 1.55 4.53 6.46
C PRO A 15 0.83 4.48 5.10
N ALA A 16 -0.44 4.06 5.08
CA ALA A 16 -1.25 3.98 3.87
C ALA A 16 -1.60 5.36 3.27
N GLU A 17 -1.60 6.41 4.08
CA GLU A 17 -1.89 7.79 3.64
C GLU A 17 -0.63 8.58 3.27
N ASN A 18 0.55 7.99 3.44
CA ASN A 18 1.79 8.65 3.11
C ASN A 18 1.85 8.91 1.61
N THR A 19 1.77 10.19 1.25
CA THR A 19 1.97 10.62 -0.14
C THR A 19 3.42 10.36 -0.55
N ILE A 20 3.62 9.65 -1.66
CA ILE A 20 4.93 9.59 -2.31
C ILE A 20 5.22 10.97 -2.89
N ARG A 21 6.14 11.71 -2.27
CA ARG A 21 6.53 13.08 -2.70
C ARG A 21 7.97 13.11 -3.16
N GLY A 22 8.24 13.88 -4.21
CA GLY A 22 9.60 14.11 -4.72
C GLY A 22 10.20 12.92 -5.48
N ASN A 23 9.38 11.93 -5.84
CA ASN A 23 9.80 10.85 -6.73
C ASN A 23 9.36 11.18 -8.16
N ALA A 24 10.29 11.70 -8.95
CA ALA A 24 10.04 12.13 -10.32
C ALA A 24 9.58 10.97 -11.23
N GLU A 25 10.05 9.75 -10.98
CA GLU A 25 9.64 8.56 -11.72
C GLU A 25 8.19 8.18 -11.42
N TYR A 26 7.82 8.18 -10.13
CA TYR A 26 6.44 7.96 -9.72
C TYR A 26 5.50 9.01 -10.33
N ASP A 27 5.86 10.30 -10.22
CA ASP A 27 5.05 11.39 -10.76
C ASP A 27 4.90 11.29 -12.29
N ALA A 28 5.97 10.91 -13.00
CA ALA A 28 5.93 10.73 -14.45
C ALA A 28 5.04 9.54 -14.83
N LEU A 29 5.18 8.41 -14.14
CA LEU A 29 4.39 7.21 -14.39
C LEU A 29 2.90 7.45 -14.08
N THR A 30 2.57 8.14 -12.99
CA THR A 30 1.18 8.50 -12.66
C THR A 30 0.54 9.32 -13.76
N ARG A 31 1.23 10.34 -14.28
CA ARG A 31 0.72 11.15 -15.40
C ARG A 31 0.52 10.30 -16.65
N GLN A 32 1.51 9.48 -17.00
CA GLN A 32 1.41 8.60 -18.16
C GLN A 32 0.23 7.61 -18.03
N SER A 33 0.06 7.00 -16.85
CA SER A 33 -1.07 6.08 -16.61
C SER A 33 -2.42 6.79 -16.75
N MET A 34 -2.55 8.03 -16.28
CA MET A 34 -3.77 8.82 -16.48
C MET A 34 -4.04 9.11 -17.96
N ASP A 35 -3.01 9.50 -18.71
CA ASP A 35 -3.13 9.76 -20.15
C ASP A 35 -3.53 8.50 -20.92
N ASP A 36 -2.92 7.36 -20.59
CA ASP A 36 -3.25 6.06 -21.19
C ASP A 36 -4.68 5.62 -20.87
N PHE A 37 -5.11 5.83 -19.62
CA PHE A 37 -6.47 5.53 -19.17
C PHE A 37 -7.50 6.36 -19.94
N ASN A 38 -7.33 7.68 -19.96
CA ASN A 38 -8.22 8.61 -20.67
C ASN A 38 -8.32 8.26 -22.15
N ARG A 39 -7.16 8.05 -22.81
CA ARG A 39 -7.10 7.69 -24.24
C ARG A 39 -7.79 6.36 -24.54
N PHE A 40 -7.76 5.41 -23.61
CA PHE A 40 -8.48 4.15 -23.75
C PHE A 40 -9.98 4.35 -23.56
N THR A 41 -10.38 5.01 -22.47
CA THR A 41 -11.80 5.25 -22.17
C THR A 41 -12.49 6.06 -23.25
N ASP A 42 -11.82 7.00 -23.91
CA ASP A 42 -12.41 7.79 -25.01
C ASP A 42 -12.84 6.95 -26.21
N LYS A 43 -12.32 5.73 -26.37
CA LYS A 43 -12.70 4.80 -27.44
C LYS A 43 -13.93 3.97 -27.12
N LEU A 44 -14.35 3.96 -25.86
CA LEU A 44 -15.48 3.18 -25.38
C LEU A 44 -16.78 3.96 -25.52
N ASP A 45 -17.86 3.26 -25.88
CA ASP A 45 -19.20 3.80 -25.75
C ASP A 45 -19.64 3.86 -24.28
N ARG A 46 -20.85 4.35 -24.02
CA ARG A 46 -21.32 4.57 -22.66
C ARG A 46 -21.44 3.28 -21.86
N ASP A 47 -22.02 2.23 -22.44
CA ASP A 47 -22.29 1.00 -21.73
C ASP A 47 -20.96 0.28 -21.44
N MET A 48 -20.03 0.28 -22.40
CA MET A 48 -18.68 -0.23 -22.21
C MET A 48 -17.88 0.54 -21.16
N LYS A 49 -18.08 1.86 -21.05
CA LYS A 49 -17.46 2.67 -19.98
C LYS A 49 -17.98 2.26 -18.61
N GLU A 50 -19.29 2.11 -18.45
CA GLU A 50 -19.91 1.71 -17.18
C GLU A 50 -19.44 0.31 -16.75
N GLU A 51 -19.33 -0.65 -17.69
CA GLU A 51 -18.77 -1.98 -17.41
C GLU A 51 -17.28 -1.93 -17.05
N PHE A 52 -16.50 -1.09 -17.74
CA PHE A 52 -15.08 -0.94 -17.48
C PHE A 52 -14.80 -0.29 -16.13
N ASP A 53 -15.56 0.73 -15.74
CA ASP A 53 -15.46 1.38 -14.44
C ASP A 53 -15.73 0.39 -13.30
N LEU A 54 -16.78 -0.43 -13.44
CA LEU A 54 -17.09 -1.49 -12.47
C LEU A 54 -15.99 -2.56 -12.39
N LEU A 55 -15.44 -2.97 -13.54
CA LEU A 55 -14.31 -3.90 -13.57
C LEU A 55 -13.09 -3.32 -12.84
N MET A 56 -12.83 -2.02 -13.03
CA MET A 56 -11.69 -1.36 -12.40
C MET A 56 -11.89 -1.16 -10.91
N GLU A 57 -13.10 -0.87 -10.46
CA GLU A 57 -13.45 -0.83 -9.04
C GLU A 57 -13.17 -2.17 -8.35
N HIS A 58 -13.66 -3.28 -8.92
CA HIS A 58 -13.38 -4.61 -8.38
C HIS A 58 -11.88 -4.95 -8.36
N TYR A 59 -11.15 -4.59 -9.41
CA TYR A 59 -9.70 -4.81 -9.46
C TYR A 59 -8.95 -4.01 -8.39
N LEU A 60 -9.37 -2.77 -8.14
CA LEU A 60 -8.80 -1.92 -7.09
C LEU A 60 -9.11 -2.48 -5.70
N GLU A 61 -10.33 -2.95 -5.44
CA GLU A 61 -10.68 -3.61 -4.19
C GLU A 61 -9.84 -4.86 -3.94
N LEU A 62 -9.69 -5.72 -4.95
CA LEU A 62 -8.84 -6.90 -4.85
C LEU A 62 -7.39 -6.52 -4.56
N THR A 63 -6.85 -5.56 -5.29
CA THR A 63 -5.49 -5.04 -5.07
C THR A 63 -5.34 -4.51 -3.65
N PHE A 64 -6.33 -3.80 -3.11
CA PHE A 64 -6.30 -3.28 -1.75
C PHE A 64 -6.25 -4.41 -0.71
N ILE A 65 -7.05 -5.47 -0.88
CA ILE A 65 -7.04 -6.65 -0.02
C ILE A 65 -5.67 -7.33 -0.05
N GLU A 66 -5.12 -7.57 -1.25
CA GLU A 66 -3.81 -8.21 -1.43
C GLU A 66 -2.69 -7.38 -0.79
N LYS A 67 -2.68 -6.05 -1.00
CA LYS A 67 -1.68 -5.15 -0.41
C LYS A 67 -1.78 -5.10 1.11
N THR A 68 -3.00 -5.11 1.65
CA THR A 68 -3.23 -5.16 3.10
C THR A 68 -2.70 -6.47 3.71
N GLN A 69 -2.96 -7.59 3.04
CA GLN A 69 -2.44 -8.89 3.45
C GLN A 69 -0.91 -8.91 3.41
N CYS A 70 -0.31 -8.46 2.30
CA CYS A 70 1.14 -8.40 2.12
C CYS A 70 1.81 -7.52 3.18
N PHE A 71 1.24 -6.36 3.49
CA PHE A 71 1.72 -5.50 4.57
C PHE A 71 1.64 -6.18 5.94
N THR A 72 0.51 -6.83 6.24
CA THR A 72 0.29 -7.53 7.52
C THR A 72 1.27 -8.69 7.70
N ASP A 73 1.47 -9.49 6.67
CA ASP A 73 2.41 -10.61 6.69
C ASP A 73 3.84 -10.13 6.82
N GLY A 74 4.23 -9.10 6.05
CA GLY A 74 5.54 -8.47 6.15
C GLY A 74 5.83 -7.92 7.55
N PHE A 75 4.85 -7.28 8.19
CA PHE A 75 4.98 -6.79 9.55
C PHE A 75 5.15 -7.92 10.57
N ARG A 76 4.35 -9.00 10.47
CA ARG A 76 4.46 -10.17 11.34
C ARG A 76 5.81 -10.87 11.22
N ILE A 77 6.29 -11.04 9.98
CA ILE A 77 7.61 -11.62 9.71
C ILE A 77 8.69 -10.75 10.34
N GLY A 78 8.66 -9.44 10.09
CA GLY A 78 9.61 -8.49 10.67
C GLY A 78 9.65 -8.55 12.20
N ALA A 79 8.48 -8.57 12.85
CA ALA A 79 8.38 -8.72 14.30
C ALA A 79 8.95 -10.06 14.79
N GLY A 80 8.68 -11.15 14.07
CA GLY A 80 9.23 -12.48 14.36
C GLY A 80 10.76 -12.51 14.33
N VAL A 81 11.36 -11.96 13.27
CA VAL A 81 12.82 -11.84 13.12
C VAL A 81 13.44 -11.06 14.28
N MET A 82 12.83 -9.93 14.67
CA MET A 82 13.33 -9.14 15.81
C MET A 82 13.28 -9.95 17.11
N CYS A 83 12.17 -10.68 17.37
CA CYS A 83 12.04 -11.52 18.56
C CYS A 83 13.09 -12.63 18.61
N GLU A 84 13.34 -13.31 17.48
CA GLU A 84 14.38 -14.35 17.37
C GLU A 84 15.76 -13.80 17.72
N VAL A 85 16.17 -12.72 17.05
CA VAL A 85 17.48 -12.07 17.27
C VAL A 85 17.64 -11.61 18.72
N PHE A 86 16.61 -10.97 19.31
CA PHE A 86 16.71 -10.51 20.70
C PHE A 86 16.77 -11.66 21.71
N TYR A 87 16.04 -12.75 21.45
CA TYR A 87 16.06 -13.92 22.30
C TYR A 87 17.44 -14.59 22.31
N GLU A 88 18.03 -14.82 21.14
CA GLU A 88 19.37 -15.40 21.01
C GLU A 88 20.44 -14.53 21.67
N ASN A 89 20.44 -13.21 21.40
CA ASN A 89 21.36 -12.28 22.03
C ASN A 89 21.24 -12.24 23.56
N ALA A 90 20.04 -12.43 24.10
CA ALA A 90 19.84 -12.49 25.55
C ALA A 90 20.31 -13.83 26.13
N ALA A 91 20.15 -14.93 25.39
CA ALA A 91 20.61 -16.26 25.78
C ALA A 91 22.15 -16.37 25.78
N GLU A 92 22.85 -15.76 24.82
CA GLU A 92 24.32 -15.77 24.75
C GLU A 92 25.01 -14.93 25.84
N ARG A 93 24.27 -14.02 26.48
CA ARG A 93 24.77 -13.11 27.53
C ARG A 93 24.59 -13.64 28.95
N ASN A 94 23.90 -14.78 29.13
CA ASN A 94 23.70 -15.46 30.42
C ASN A 94 24.54 -16.73 30.50
#